data_AF-A0A6H1WWG9-F1
#
_entry.id   AF-A0A6H1WWG9-F1
#
_cell.length_a   1.000
_cell.length_b   1.000
_cell.length_c   1.000
_cell.angle_alpha   90.00
_cell.angle_beta   90.00
_cell.angle_gamma   90.00
#
_symmetry.space_group_name_H-M   'P 1'
#
loop_
_entity.id
_entity.type
_entity.pdbx_description
1 polymer ?
#
loop_
_entity_poly.entity_id
_entity_poly.type
_entity_poly.pdbx_seq_one_letter_code
_entity_poly.pdbx_strand_id
1 'polypeptide(L)'
;MLIVGKQILITFIIFFLISSFGIGQVVWIYLDSKKREDKWGILWAILAMTPIFLPMLLPLPLIVYLLVTRAFSIKCPNCKMKISSEFSSCPNCGWKLKEKCKSCGSPLKNEWKYCPYCNNKIEVE
;
A
#
# COMPACT_ATOMS: atom_id res chain seq x y z
N MET A 1 47.77 -6.98 -15.04
CA MET A 1 47.12 -8.27 -14.75
C MET A 1 46.42 -8.29 -13.38
N LEU A 2 47.08 -7.89 -12.29
CA LEU A 2 46.47 -7.84 -10.93
C LEU A 2 45.26 -6.89 -10.81
N ILE A 3 45.27 -5.74 -11.50
CA ILE A 3 44.17 -4.76 -11.48
C ILE A 3 42.91 -5.33 -12.15
N VAL A 4 43.08 -6.02 -13.29
CA VAL A 4 41.99 -6.63 -14.06
C VAL A 4 41.31 -7.75 -13.24
N GLY A 5 42.10 -8.58 -12.55
CA GLY A 5 41.56 -9.63 -11.67
C GLY A 5 40.76 -9.07 -10.49
N LYS A 6 41.25 -7.98 -9.85
CA LYS A 6 40.54 -7.32 -8.75
C LYS A 6 39.23 -6.67 -9.22
N GLN A 7 39.22 -6.06 -10.41
CA GLN A 7 38.03 -5.46 -11.00
C GLN A 7 36.92 -6.51 -11.25
N ILE A 8 37.29 -7.65 -11.85
CA ILE A 8 36.38 -8.76 -12.14
C ILE A 8 35.78 -9.32 -10.84
N LEU A 9 36.61 -9.54 -9.82
CA LEU A 9 36.16 -10.02 -8.51
C LEU A 9 35.12 -9.07 -7.89
N ILE A 10 35.38 -7.75 -7.93
CA ILE A 10 34.46 -6.74 -7.40
C ILE A 10 33.12 -6.75 -8.15
N THR A 11 33.14 -6.85 -9.49
CA THR A 11 31.91 -6.93 -10.29
C THR A 11 31.07 -8.15 -9.93
N PHE A 12 31.68 -9.33 -9.75
CA PHE A 12 30.96 -10.53 -9.31
C PHE A 12 30.33 -10.38 -7.92
N ILE A 13 31.06 -9.78 -6.97
CA ILE A 13 30.54 -9.52 -5.63
C ILE A 13 29.32 -8.59 -5.69
N ILE A 14 29.41 -7.50 -6.45
CA ILE A 14 28.29 -6.54 -6.59
C ILE A 14 27.07 -7.23 -7.21
N PHE A 15 27.25 -8.02 -8.27
CA PHE A 15 26.16 -8.74 -8.92
C PHE A 15 25.48 -9.75 -7.96
N PHE A 16 26.28 -10.46 -7.16
CA PHE A 16 25.79 -11.39 -6.15
C PHE A 16 24.97 -10.67 -5.06
N LEU A 17 25.46 -9.54 -4.56
CA LEU A 17 24.76 -8.72 -3.56
C LEU A 17 23.43 -8.17 -4.09
N ILE A 18 23.42 -7.63 -5.32
CA ILE A 18 22.20 -7.11 -5.96
C ILE A 18 21.18 -8.24 -6.16
N SER A 19 21.62 -9.40 -6.64
CA SER A 19 20.74 -10.55 -6.86
C SER A 19 20.14 -11.07 -5.55
N SER A 20 20.97 -11.21 -4.51
CA SER A 20 20.52 -11.61 -3.17
C SER A 20 19.49 -10.64 -2.60
N PHE A 21 19.76 -9.34 -2.72
CA PHE A 21 18.83 -8.30 -2.27
C PHE A 21 17.53 -8.30 -3.10
N GLY A 22 17.60 -8.52 -4.41
CA GLY A 22 16.45 -8.64 -5.30
C GLY A 22 15.55 -9.84 -4.97
N ILE A 23 16.15 -11.01 -4.69
CA ILE A 23 15.41 -12.19 -4.24
C ILE A 23 14.74 -11.91 -2.88
N GLY A 24 15.49 -11.32 -1.94
CA GLY A 24 14.96 -10.92 -0.64
C GLY A 24 13.77 -9.96 -0.76
N GLN A 25 13.86 -8.99 -1.67
CA GLN A 25 12.77 -8.06 -2.02
C GLN A 25 11.51 -8.78 -2.49
N VAL A 26 11.62 -9.68 -3.48
CA VAL A 26 10.48 -10.43 -4.02
C VAL A 26 9.82 -11.28 -2.95
N VAL A 27 10.62 -12.02 -2.18
CA VAL A 27 10.12 -12.88 -1.09
C VAL A 27 9.42 -12.04 -0.02
N TRP A 28 10.02 -10.91 0.37
CA TRP A 28 9.43 -10.03 1.37
C TRP A 28 8.09 -9.44 0.92
N ILE A 29 8.00 -8.95 -0.32
CA ILE A 29 6.75 -8.41 -0.89
C ILE A 29 5.66 -9.49 -0.92
N TYR A 30 6.01 -10.72 -1.32
CA TYR A 30 5.05 -11.82 -1.32
C TYR A 30 4.53 -12.14 0.08
N LEU A 31 5.42 -12.25 1.07
CA LEU A 31 5.04 -12.53 2.46
C LEU A 31 4.23 -11.38 3.09
N ASP A 32 4.60 -10.12 2.84
CA ASP A 32 3.84 -8.95 3.32
C ASP A 32 2.44 -8.90 2.67
N SER A 33 2.33 -9.24 1.38
CA SER A 33 1.03 -9.31 0.70
C SER A 33 0.09 -10.35 1.32
N LYS A 34 0.62 -11.52 1.69
CA LYS A 34 -0.14 -12.59 2.35
C LYS A 34 -0.56 -12.20 3.76
N LYS A 35 0.34 -11.54 4.51
CA LYS A 35 0.02 -11.00 5.84
C LYS A 35 -1.09 -9.94 5.80
N ARG A 36 -1.22 -9.20 4.70
CA ARG A 36 -2.25 -8.16 4.49
C ARG A 36 -3.55 -8.68 3.89
N GLU A 37 -3.62 -9.98 3.60
CA GLU A 37 -4.71 -10.64 2.88
C GLU A 37 -5.03 -9.95 1.55
N ASP A 38 -3.98 -9.49 0.85
CA ASP A 38 -4.14 -8.87 -0.46
C ASP A 38 -4.49 -9.93 -1.51
N LYS A 39 -5.62 -9.76 -2.19
CA LYS A 39 -6.12 -10.64 -3.25
C LYS A 39 -5.13 -10.74 -4.42
N TRP A 40 -4.35 -9.68 -4.67
CA TRP A 40 -3.45 -9.56 -5.82
C TRP A 40 -1.97 -9.78 -5.47
N GLY A 41 -1.68 -10.41 -4.33
CA GLY A 41 -0.30 -10.60 -3.86
C GLY A 41 0.67 -11.23 -4.88
N ILE A 42 0.18 -12.11 -5.76
CA ILE A 42 0.98 -12.73 -6.82
C ILE A 42 1.41 -11.70 -7.88
N LEU A 43 0.53 -10.78 -8.27
CA LEU A 43 0.86 -9.72 -9.24
C LEU A 43 1.95 -8.80 -8.69
N TRP A 44 1.90 -8.50 -7.38
CA TRP A 44 2.94 -7.72 -6.72
C TRP A 44 4.29 -8.43 -6.70
N ALA A 45 4.31 -9.75 -6.48
CA ALA A 45 5.54 -10.54 -6.55
C ALA A 45 6.13 -10.56 -7.98
N ILE A 46 5.29 -10.68 -9.01
CA ILE A 46 5.73 -10.60 -10.42
C ILE A 46 6.29 -9.20 -10.72
N LEU A 47 5.63 -8.14 -10.27
CA LEU A 47 6.14 -6.77 -10.42
C LEU A 47 7.49 -6.59 -9.73
N ALA A 48 7.68 -7.19 -8.55
CA ALA A 48 8.92 -7.15 -7.81
C ALA A 48 10.08 -7.88 -8.51
N MET A 49 9.82 -8.71 -9.53
CA MET A 49 10.85 -9.38 -10.33
C MET A 49 11.41 -8.49 -11.45
N THR A 50 10.82 -7.34 -11.73
CA THR A 50 11.33 -6.39 -12.75
C THR A 50 12.81 -5.98 -12.60
N PRO A 51 13.41 -5.89 -11.38
CA PRO A 51 14.83 -5.56 -11.21
C PRO A 51 15.79 -6.63 -11.72
N ILE A 52 15.31 -7.86 -11.96
CA ILE A 52 16.12 -8.95 -12.53
C ILE A 52 16.56 -8.60 -13.96
N PHE A 53 15.72 -7.88 -14.70
CA PHE A 53 16.02 -7.43 -16.06
C PHE A 53 16.74 -6.08 -16.08
N LEU A 54 16.44 -5.21 -15.11
CA LEU A 54 16.95 -3.85 -15.02
C LEU A 54 17.34 -3.54 -13.57
N PRO A 55 18.57 -3.88 -13.14
CA PRO A 55 19.00 -3.75 -11.75
C PRO A 55 19.00 -2.29 -11.25
N MET A 56 19.05 -1.31 -12.15
CA MET A 56 18.94 0.12 -11.83
C MET A 56 17.55 0.50 -11.28
N LEU A 57 16.51 -0.27 -11.58
CA LEU A 57 15.13 -0.04 -11.15
C LEU A 57 14.79 -0.76 -9.83
N LEU A 58 15.76 -1.35 -9.16
CA LEU A 58 15.54 -2.15 -7.95
C LEU A 58 14.63 -1.50 -6.87
N PRO A 59 14.74 -0.20 -6.52
CA PRO A 59 13.88 0.37 -5.48
C PRO A 59 12.45 0.66 -5.96
N LEU A 60 12.21 0.73 -7.28
CA LEU A 60 10.98 1.26 -7.84
C LEU A 60 9.75 0.37 -7.55
N PRO A 61 9.80 -0.96 -7.75
CA PRO A 61 8.69 -1.86 -7.42
C PRO A 61 8.30 -1.83 -5.95
N LEU A 62 9.29 -1.72 -5.05
CA LEU A 62 9.06 -1.60 -3.61
C LEU A 62 8.29 -0.33 -3.28
N ILE A 63 8.73 0.81 -3.83
CA ILE A 63 8.10 2.11 -3.58
C ILE A 63 6.65 2.09 -4.09
N VAL A 64 6.42 1.58 -5.29
CA VAL A 64 5.07 1.42 -5.86
C VAL A 64 4.21 0.50 -4.99
N TYR A 65 4.74 -0.67 -4.60
CA TYR A 65 4.04 -1.61 -3.72
C TYR A 65 3.64 -0.96 -2.40
N LEU A 66 4.56 -0.25 -1.74
CA LEU A 66 4.31 0.38 -0.45
C LEU A 66 3.31 1.54 -0.57
N LEU A 67 3.41 2.36 -1.61
CA LEU A 67 2.45 3.43 -1.85
C LEU A 67 1.04 2.88 -2.01
N VAL A 68 0.86 1.90 -2.90
CA VAL A 68 -0.48 1.35 -3.18
C VAL A 68 -1.00 0.53 -2.01
N THR A 69 -0.20 -0.32 -1.37
CA THR A 69 -0.70 -1.18 -0.29
C THR A 69 -0.84 -0.47 1.05
N ARG A 70 -0.13 0.65 1.30
CA ARG A 70 -0.24 1.40 2.57
C ARG A 70 -1.16 2.62 2.50
N ALA A 71 -1.24 3.33 1.38
CA ALA A 71 -2.08 4.52 1.29
C ALA A 71 -3.58 4.19 1.44
N PHE A 72 -4.00 2.99 1.05
CA PHE A 72 -5.43 2.62 1.00
C PHE A 72 -5.92 1.76 2.18
N SER A 73 -5.09 1.45 3.18
CA SER A 73 -5.54 0.68 4.35
C SER A 73 -5.98 1.58 5.50
N ILE A 74 -7.26 1.91 5.56
CA ILE A 74 -7.83 2.65 6.69
C ILE A 74 -8.11 1.66 7.82
N LYS A 75 -7.72 2.01 9.05
CA LYS A 75 -8.03 1.24 10.26
C LYS A 75 -8.92 2.05 11.18
N CYS A 76 -9.84 1.37 11.88
CA CYS A 76 -10.68 2.02 12.86
C CYS A 76 -9.80 2.60 13.99
N PRO A 77 -9.96 3.88 14.37
CA PRO A 77 -9.14 4.49 15.43
C PRO A 77 -9.40 3.88 16.81
N ASN A 78 -10.59 3.30 17.03
CA ASN A 78 -10.97 2.69 18.29
C ASN A 78 -10.48 1.23 18.44
N CYS A 79 -10.89 0.35 17.51
CA CYS A 79 -10.60 -1.10 17.62
C CYS A 79 -9.50 -1.62 16.69
N LYS A 80 -8.89 -0.76 15.85
CA LYS A 80 -7.80 -1.08 14.91
C LYS A 80 -8.14 -2.09 13.80
N MET A 81 -9.41 -2.49 13.67
CA MET A 81 -9.89 -3.31 12.55
C MET A 81 -9.70 -2.58 11.21
N LYS A 82 -9.30 -3.31 10.16
CA LYS A 82 -9.23 -2.81 8.78
C LYS A 82 -10.64 -2.47 8.29
N ILE A 83 -10.86 -1.25 7.85
CA ILE A 83 -12.17 -0.73 7.45
C ILE A 83 -12.10 -0.19 6.02
N SER A 84 -13.19 -0.36 5.28
CA SER A 84 -13.34 0.29 3.98
C SER A 84 -13.58 1.80 4.18
N SER A 85 -13.07 2.62 3.26
CA SER A 85 -13.39 4.05 3.18
C SER A 85 -14.88 4.30 2.93
N GLU A 86 -15.66 3.28 2.58
CA GLU A 86 -17.10 3.38 2.31
C GLU A 86 -17.94 3.29 3.59
N PHE A 87 -17.46 2.64 4.64
CA PHE A 87 -18.22 2.41 5.86
C PHE A 87 -18.52 3.71 6.62
N SER A 88 -19.76 3.83 7.11
CA SER A 88 -20.22 4.97 7.93
C SER A 88 -19.94 4.77 9.43
N SER A 89 -19.92 3.51 9.85
CA SER A 89 -19.60 3.08 11.22
C SER A 89 -18.75 1.80 11.17
N CYS A 90 -17.89 1.59 12.16
CA CYS A 90 -17.11 0.37 12.26
C CYS A 90 -18.03 -0.82 12.55
N PRO A 91 -17.99 -1.91 11.75
CA PRO A 91 -18.85 -3.08 11.97
C PRO A 91 -18.53 -3.86 13.25
N ASN A 92 -17.33 -3.69 13.80
CA ASN A 92 -16.88 -4.44 14.98
C ASN A 92 -17.16 -3.73 16.30
N CYS A 93 -17.00 -2.41 16.36
CA CYS A 93 -17.14 -1.65 17.60
C CYS A 93 -18.13 -0.49 17.54
N GLY A 94 -18.78 -0.25 16.39
CA GLY A 94 -19.75 0.83 16.21
C GLY A 94 -19.17 2.23 16.11
N TRP A 95 -17.84 2.41 16.19
CA TRP A 95 -17.21 3.73 16.10
C TRP A 95 -17.64 4.48 14.83
N LYS A 96 -18.05 5.74 14.97
CA LYS A 96 -18.51 6.57 13.86
C LYS A 96 -17.33 6.97 12.98
N LEU A 97 -17.33 6.54 11.73
CA LEU A 97 -16.25 6.76 10.77
C LEU A 97 -16.52 7.94 9.85
N LYS A 98 -17.81 8.21 9.58
CA LYS A 98 -18.27 9.33 8.76
C LYS A 98 -19.35 10.10 9.48
N GLU A 99 -19.34 11.41 9.25
CA GLU A 99 -20.47 12.25 9.60
C GLU A 99 -21.72 11.86 8.81
N LYS A 100 -22.89 12.03 9.41
CA LYS A 100 -24.19 11.80 8.76
C LYS A 100 -24.86 13.15 8.58
N CYS A 101 -25.61 13.31 7.50
CA CYS A 101 -26.39 14.51 7.27
C CYS A 101 -27.44 14.68 8.39
N LYS A 102 -27.45 15.84 9.06
CA LYS A 102 -28.42 16.17 10.12
C LYS A 102 -29.88 16.13 9.62
N SER A 103 -30.10 16.34 8.32
CA SER A 103 -31.44 16.43 7.72
C SER A 103 -32.00 15.10 7.21
N CYS A 104 -31.17 14.22 6.64
CA CYS A 104 -31.65 12.95 6.05
C CYS A 104 -30.95 11.70 6.60
N GLY A 105 -29.97 11.83 7.50
CA GLY A 105 -29.25 10.71 8.08
C GLY A 105 -28.28 9.97 7.16
N SER A 106 -28.17 10.38 5.89
CA SER A 106 -27.28 9.75 4.91
C SER A 106 -25.80 10.03 5.23
N PRO A 107 -24.88 9.07 4.98
CA PRO A 107 -23.46 9.26 5.25
C PRO A 107 -22.85 10.34 4.34
N LEU A 108 -22.04 11.21 4.92
CA LEU A 108 -21.36 12.30 4.25
C LEU A 108 -19.87 12.00 4.11
N LYS A 109 -19.24 12.56 3.07
CA LYS A 109 -17.79 12.67 2.97
C LYS A 109 -17.38 14.06 3.47
N ASN A 110 -16.22 14.15 4.13
CA ASN A 110 -15.73 15.38 4.77
C ASN A 110 -15.53 16.54 3.79
N GLU A 111 -15.38 16.26 2.50
CA GLU A 111 -15.15 17.24 1.44
C GLU A 111 -16.44 17.80 0.79
N TRP A 112 -17.61 17.33 1.21
CA TRP A 112 -18.88 17.76 0.62
C TRP A 112 -19.44 19.02 1.30
N LYS A 113 -19.89 19.98 0.48
CA LYS A 113 -20.56 21.22 0.93
C LYS A 113 -22.09 21.11 0.97
N TYR A 114 -22.65 20.20 0.18
CA TYR A 114 -24.08 19.92 0.07
C TYR A 114 -24.31 18.41 0.08
N CYS A 115 -25.41 17.98 0.69
CA CYS A 115 -25.78 16.57 0.71
C CYS A 115 -26.35 16.15 -0.64
N PRO A 116 -25.80 15.12 -1.32
CA PRO A 116 -26.30 14.68 -2.62
C PRO A 116 -27.68 14.00 -2.57
N TYR A 117 -28.14 13.63 -1.38
CA TYR A 117 -29.42 12.91 -1.20
C TYR A 117 -30.60 13.84 -0.88
N CYS A 118 -30.36 14.97 -0.21
CA CYS A 118 -31.42 15.90 0.19
C CYS A 118 -31.15 17.37 -0.18
N ASN A 119 -30.01 17.65 -0.81
CA ASN A 119 -29.60 18.99 -1.23
C ASN A 119 -29.39 20.03 -0.11
N ASN A 120 -29.47 19.63 1.17
CA ASN A 120 -29.17 20.53 2.29
C ASN A 120 -27.69 20.84 2.39
N LYS A 121 -27.37 22.07 2.81
CA LYS A 121 -26.00 22.52 3.08
C LYS A 121 -25.43 21.77 4.29
N ILE A 122 -24.17 21.34 4.18
CA ILE A 122 -23.45 20.65 5.24
C ILE A 122 -22.74 21.73 6.07
N GLU A 123 -23.23 21.97 7.28
CA GLU A 123 -22.56 22.83 8.26
C GLU A 123 -21.46 22.01 8.92
N VAL A 124 -20.22 22.29 8.54
CA VAL A 124 -19.02 21.75 9.19
C VAL A 124 -18.77 22.60 10.42
N GLU A 125 -19.00 22.02 11.60
CA GLU A 125 -18.74 22.63 12.91
C GLU A 125 -17.37 22.21 13.43
#